data_AF-A0A653U1S9-F1
#
_entry.id   AF-A0A653U1S9-F1
#
_cell.length_a   1.000
_cell.length_b   1.000
_cell.length_c   1.000
_cell.angle_alpha   90.00
_cell.angle_beta   90.00
_cell.angle_gamma   90.00
#
_symmetry.space_group_name_H-M   'P 1'
#
loop_
_entity.id
_entity.type
_entity.pdbx_description
1 polymer ?
#
loop_
_entity_poly.entity_id
_entity_poly.type
_entity_poly.pdbx_seq_one_letter_code
_entity_poly.pdbx_strand_id
1 'polypeptide(L)'
;MSTLKALLHALGGDGGAYRRSLGPALRGPAQWTMLFTKKSLIEDGFTGFRPIDELESMRIPQGPGIFVILRPADFEPIFLSKSTAGTFKKKDPSLKREVLESEWIPDASVLYIGKASAGSQGNRGLRKQIQEFLDYGRGRPTVVWDARLIWQLRDALDLIIAWKELPASEVNGAEAAYHVGFVAAHGRLPFANLVQARAKK
;
A
#
# COMPACT_ATOMS: atom_id res chain seq x y z
N MET A 1 -13.57 50.76 11.15
CA MET A 1 -13.92 49.51 11.84
C MET A 1 -15.44 49.47 11.98
N SER A 2 -16.23 48.54 11.49
CA SER A 2 -16.10 47.45 10.53
C SER A 2 -17.53 47.28 10.03
N THR A 3 -17.69 47.28 8.72
CA THR A 3 -18.94 47.24 7.97
C THR A 3 -19.70 45.93 8.18
N LEU A 4 -20.91 46.02 8.73
CA LEU A 4 -21.98 45.07 8.41
C LEU A 4 -23.31 45.83 8.37
N LYS A 5 -23.49 46.56 7.28
CA LYS A 5 -24.72 47.26 6.92
C LYS A 5 -25.25 46.62 5.64
N ALA A 6 -26.53 46.23 5.67
CA ALA A 6 -27.39 45.91 4.52
C ALA A 6 -27.01 44.62 3.75
N LEU A 7 -27.91 43.76 3.25
CA LEU A 7 -29.31 43.94 2.90
C LEU A 7 -29.95 42.54 2.85
N LEU A 8 -30.93 42.27 3.72
CA LEU A 8 -31.78 41.07 3.68
C LEU A 8 -33.17 41.54 3.22
N HIS A 9 -33.34 41.72 1.91
CA HIS A 9 -34.64 41.93 1.26
C HIS A 9 -34.51 41.72 -0.25
N ALA A 10 -35.12 40.64 -0.76
CA ALA A 10 -35.82 40.53 -2.06
C ALA A 10 -35.95 39.04 -2.44
N LEU A 11 -37.00 38.39 -1.93
CA LEU A 11 -37.57 37.19 -2.54
C LEU A 11 -38.52 37.64 -3.65
N GLY A 12 -38.18 37.34 -4.90
CA GLY A 12 -39.03 37.55 -6.06
C GLY A 12 -38.24 37.36 -7.34
N GLY A 13 -38.52 36.28 -8.09
CA GLY A 13 -37.95 36.09 -9.43
C GLY A 13 -37.87 34.62 -9.85
N ASP A 14 -38.84 34.25 -10.68
CA ASP A 14 -39.00 32.99 -11.42
C ASP A 14 -37.75 32.49 -12.19
N GLY A 15 -37.73 31.17 -12.41
CA GLY A 15 -37.30 30.60 -13.69
C GLY A 15 -35.85 30.12 -13.81
N GLY A 16 -35.68 28.79 -13.75
CA GLY A 16 -34.73 28.09 -14.63
C GLY A 16 -33.48 27.48 -13.97
N ALA A 17 -33.19 26.26 -14.43
CA ALA A 17 -31.96 25.48 -14.26
C ALA A 17 -31.80 24.68 -12.94
N TYR A 18 -32.50 23.56 -12.94
CA TYR A 18 -32.13 22.31 -12.27
C TYR A 18 -30.66 21.92 -12.57
N ARG A 19 -30.03 21.23 -11.59
CA ARG A 19 -28.70 20.59 -11.61
C ARG A 19 -27.48 21.51 -11.51
N ARG A 20 -27.14 21.88 -10.26
CA ARG A 20 -25.73 21.88 -9.83
C ARG A 20 -25.48 20.62 -9.00
N SER A 21 -24.63 19.77 -9.54
CA SER A 21 -24.05 18.59 -8.91
C SER A 21 -23.47 18.95 -7.54
N LEU A 22 -24.03 18.37 -6.49
CA LEU A 22 -23.34 18.25 -5.20
C LEU A 22 -22.10 17.36 -5.42
N GLY A 23 -20.91 17.89 -5.12
CA GLY A 23 -19.62 17.20 -5.26
C GLY A 23 -19.47 15.98 -4.32
N PRO A 24 -18.39 15.19 -4.46
CA PRO A 24 -18.28 13.84 -3.92
C PRO A 24 -17.89 13.80 -2.42
N ALA A 25 -18.61 14.52 -1.57
CA ALA A 25 -18.29 14.67 -0.15
C ALA A 25 -19.07 13.73 0.80
N LEU A 26 -19.67 12.64 0.29
CA LEU A 26 -20.36 11.64 1.11
C LEU A 26 -19.99 10.22 0.69
N ARG A 27 -18.73 9.88 0.91
CA ARG A 27 -18.13 8.60 0.60
C ARG A 27 -17.61 8.01 1.93
N GLY A 28 -18.43 7.20 2.59
CA GLY A 28 -18.17 6.69 3.95
C GLY A 28 -16.98 5.71 4.06
N PRO A 29 -16.60 5.30 5.28
CA PRO A 29 -15.44 4.42 5.52
C PRO A 29 -15.54 3.08 4.78
N ALA A 30 -16.73 2.48 4.72
CA ALA A 30 -16.96 1.16 4.10
C ALA A 30 -16.53 1.10 2.62
N GLN A 31 -16.70 2.18 1.85
CA GLN A 31 -16.36 2.18 0.43
C GLN A 31 -14.88 2.48 0.15
N TRP A 32 -14.14 2.98 1.14
CA TRP A 32 -12.69 3.09 1.08
C TRP A 32 -11.99 1.78 1.51
N THR A 33 -12.55 1.05 2.47
CA THR A 33 -12.14 -0.34 2.78
C THR A 33 -12.21 -1.24 1.54
N MET A 34 -13.20 -1.02 0.67
CA MET A 34 -13.38 -1.76 -0.58
C MET A 34 -12.26 -1.54 -1.61
N LEU A 35 -11.43 -0.49 -1.49
CA LEU A 35 -10.35 -0.18 -2.45
C LEU A 35 -9.13 -1.10 -2.32
N PHE A 36 -8.95 -1.76 -1.18
CA PHE A 36 -7.77 -2.59 -0.92
C PHE A 36 -8.10 -4.08 -0.81
N THR A 37 -9.13 -4.52 -1.53
CA THR A 37 -9.49 -5.94 -1.64
C THR A 37 -8.81 -6.57 -2.86
N LYS A 38 -8.72 -7.90 -2.90
CA LYS A 38 -8.26 -8.61 -4.11
C LYS A 38 -9.07 -8.21 -5.34
N LYS A 39 -10.39 -8.06 -5.20
CA LYS A 39 -11.30 -7.67 -6.29
C LYS A 39 -10.96 -6.27 -6.83
N SER A 40 -10.88 -5.26 -5.97
CA SER A 40 -10.59 -3.90 -6.40
C SER A 40 -9.20 -3.76 -7.00
N LEU A 41 -8.22 -4.50 -6.48
CA LEU A 41 -6.87 -4.51 -7.05
C LEU A 41 -6.85 -5.15 -8.46
N ILE A 42 -7.63 -6.21 -8.69
CA ILE A 42 -7.81 -6.77 -10.05
C ILE A 42 -8.44 -5.74 -10.99
N GLU A 43 -9.51 -5.08 -10.56
CA GLU A 43 -10.20 -4.04 -11.33
C GLU A 43 -9.28 -2.85 -11.65
N ASP A 44 -8.34 -2.57 -10.75
CA ASP A 44 -7.32 -1.54 -10.88
C ASP A 44 -6.05 -2.05 -11.61
N GLY A 45 -6.08 -3.24 -12.20
CA GLY A 45 -5.03 -3.74 -13.09
C GLY A 45 -3.84 -4.43 -12.41
N PHE A 46 -3.96 -4.80 -11.14
CA PHE A 46 -3.00 -5.73 -10.54
C PHE A 46 -3.15 -7.14 -11.12
N THR A 47 -2.03 -7.85 -11.18
CA THR A 47 -1.92 -9.25 -11.61
C THR A 47 -1.01 -10.02 -10.66
N GLY A 48 -0.74 -11.29 -10.93
CA GLY A 48 0.08 -12.14 -10.07
C GLY A 48 -0.77 -12.96 -9.10
N PHE A 49 -1.23 -12.35 -8.01
CA PHE A 49 -2.05 -12.96 -6.94
C PHE A 49 -1.68 -14.42 -6.62
N ARG A 50 -0.40 -14.65 -6.29
CA ARG A 50 0.11 -15.96 -5.87
C ARG A 50 0.62 -15.93 -4.43
N PRO A 51 0.51 -17.04 -3.69
CA PRO A 51 1.32 -17.25 -2.50
C PRO A 51 2.81 -17.00 -2.76
N ILE A 52 3.54 -16.56 -1.74
CA ILE A 52 4.98 -16.24 -1.86
C ILE A 52 5.80 -17.52 -2.12
N ASP A 53 5.43 -18.65 -1.51
CA ASP A 53 6.09 -19.95 -1.71
C ASP A 53 5.89 -20.52 -3.12
N GLU A 54 4.76 -20.23 -3.76
CA GLU A 54 4.45 -20.65 -5.13
C GLU A 54 4.98 -19.70 -6.22
N LEU A 55 5.74 -18.66 -5.86
CA LEU A 55 6.12 -17.62 -6.81
C LEU A 55 7.24 -18.04 -7.77
N GLU A 56 6.92 -18.08 -9.06
CA GLU A 56 7.90 -18.27 -10.14
C GLU A 56 8.42 -16.93 -10.67
N SER A 57 9.72 -16.65 -10.53
CA SER A 57 10.33 -15.37 -10.92
C SER A 57 10.10 -14.98 -12.39
N MET A 58 9.96 -15.95 -13.29
CA MET A 58 9.73 -15.71 -14.72
C MET A 58 8.35 -15.12 -15.03
N ARG A 59 7.37 -15.34 -14.15
CA ARG A 59 6.02 -14.75 -14.27
C ARG A 59 5.96 -13.29 -13.86
N ILE A 60 6.96 -12.83 -13.11
CA ILE A 60 7.03 -11.45 -12.67
C ILE A 60 7.58 -10.61 -13.83
N PRO A 61 6.89 -9.53 -14.22
CA PRO A 61 7.38 -8.64 -15.26
C PRO A 61 8.71 -7.97 -14.89
N GLN A 62 9.49 -7.61 -15.92
CA GLN A 62 10.77 -6.93 -15.72
C GLN A 62 10.61 -5.42 -15.55
N GLY A 63 9.49 -4.86 -16.01
CA GLY A 63 9.26 -3.43 -16.04
C GLY A 63 9.10 -2.80 -14.66
N PRO A 64 9.12 -1.47 -14.58
CA PRO A 64 8.82 -0.73 -13.38
C PRO A 64 7.35 -0.91 -12.96
N GLY A 65 7.06 -0.65 -11.69
CA GLY A 65 5.70 -0.79 -11.18
C GLY A 65 5.61 -0.68 -9.67
N ILE A 66 4.48 -1.14 -9.15
CA ILE A 66 4.23 -1.32 -7.72
C ILE A 66 3.79 -2.76 -7.46
N PHE A 67 4.02 -3.23 -6.24
CA PHE A 67 3.56 -4.54 -5.79
C PHE A 67 2.97 -4.43 -4.39
N VAL A 68 2.08 -5.37 -4.07
CA VAL A 68 1.39 -5.44 -2.79
C VAL A 68 1.51 -6.84 -2.21
N ILE A 69 1.54 -6.90 -0.89
CA ILE A 69 1.41 -8.14 -0.11
C ILE A 69 0.04 -8.12 0.53
N LEU A 70 -0.76 -9.14 0.24
CA LEU A 70 -2.07 -9.36 0.81
C LEU A 70 -2.05 -10.57 1.73
N ARG A 71 -2.94 -10.57 2.72
CA ARG A 71 -3.26 -11.78 3.46
C ARG A 71 -4.44 -12.54 2.84
N PRO A 72 -4.45 -13.88 2.89
CA PRO A 72 -5.66 -14.69 2.66
C PRO A 72 -6.82 -14.28 3.57
N ALA A 73 -8.05 -14.62 3.20
CA ALA A 73 -9.26 -14.22 3.95
C ALA A 73 -9.24 -14.71 5.41
N ASP A 74 -8.79 -15.94 5.64
CA ASP A 74 -8.75 -16.58 6.96
C ASP A 74 -7.36 -16.46 7.64
N PHE A 75 -6.57 -15.46 7.24
CA PHE A 75 -5.22 -15.28 7.78
C PHE A 75 -5.24 -14.54 9.12
N GLU A 76 -4.82 -15.25 10.15
CA GLU A 76 -4.62 -14.73 11.49
C GLU A 76 -3.13 -14.48 11.77
N PRO A 77 -2.74 -13.29 12.27
CA PRO A 77 -1.34 -12.98 12.51
C PRO A 77 -0.81 -13.77 13.69
N ILE A 78 0.25 -14.56 13.46
CA ILE A 78 1.05 -15.14 14.53
C ILE A 78 2.46 -14.57 14.43
N PHE A 79 2.84 -13.80 15.44
CA PHE A 79 4.12 -13.09 15.46
C PHE A 79 5.24 -13.94 16.05
N LEU A 80 6.32 -14.08 15.29
CA LEU A 80 7.57 -14.69 15.71
C LEU A 80 8.33 -13.77 16.67
N SER A 81 9.00 -14.37 17.65
CA SER A 81 9.91 -13.65 18.56
C SER A 81 11.18 -13.16 17.86
N LYS A 82 11.56 -13.80 16.75
CA LYS A 82 12.68 -13.39 15.90
C LYS A 82 12.22 -13.35 14.44
N SER A 83 12.65 -12.31 13.74
CA SER A 83 12.40 -12.18 12.32
C SER A 83 13.22 -13.19 11.51
N THR A 84 12.66 -13.65 10.38
CA THR A 84 13.42 -14.39 9.37
C THR A 84 14.25 -13.47 8.47
N ALA A 85 14.05 -12.16 8.56
CA ALA A 85 14.69 -11.21 7.68
C ALA A 85 16.20 -11.10 7.94
N GLY A 86 16.97 -10.83 6.89
CA GLY A 86 18.43 -10.71 6.99
C GLY A 86 18.91 -9.50 7.78
N THR A 87 20.03 -9.66 8.48
CA THR A 87 20.64 -8.54 9.23
C THR A 87 21.64 -7.77 8.34
N PHE A 88 21.58 -6.45 8.34
CA PHE A 88 22.60 -5.60 7.72
C PHE A 88 23.34 -4.78 8.79
N LYS A 89 24.67 -4.80 8.75
CA LYS A 89 25.54 -4.18 9.78
C LYS A 89 25.15 -4.56 11.21
N LYS A 90 24.83 -5.85 11.44
CA LYS A 90 24.42 -6.42 12.74
C LYS A 90 23.15 -5.81 13.36
N LYS A 91 22.32 -5.11 12.57
CA LYS A 91 21.02 -4.63 13.06
C LYS A 91 20.00 -5.76 12.99
N ASP A 92 19.36 -6.05 14.12
CA ASP A 92 18.26 -7.03 14.24
C ASP A 92 16.96 -6.43 13.70
N PRO A 93 16.32 -7.04 12.68
CA PRO A 93 15.05 -6.55 12.16
C PRO A 93 13.87 -6.80 13.10
N SER A 94 14.03 -7.66 14.10
CA SER A 94 12.97 -8.05 15.03
C SER A 94 12.45 -6.88 15.88
N LEU A 95 11.15 -6.89 16.11
CA LEU A 95 10.41 -6.01 16.99
C LEU A 95 9.74 -6.82 18.10
N LYS A 96 9.46 -6.15 19.22
CA LYS A 96 8.63 -6.75 20.27
C LYS A 96 7.20 -6.94 19.78
N ARG A 97 6.51 -7.92 20.36
CA ARG A 97 5.13 -8.27 20.02
C ARG A 97 4.19 -7.07 20.10
N GLU A 98 4.33 -6.24 21.14
CA GLU A 98 3.42 -5.10 21.36
C GLU A 98 3.50 -4.08 20.22
N VAL A 99 4.68 -3.91 19.63
CA VAL A 99 4.87 -3.04 18.46
C VAL A 99 4.17 -3.64 17.25
N LEU A 100 4.30 -4.94 17.00
CA LEU A 100 3.66 -5.62 15.88
C LEU A 100 2.12 -5.57 16.00
N GLU A 101 1.58 -5.86 17.18
CA GLU A 101 0.15 -5.77 17.47
C GLU A 101 -0.36 -4.34 17.27
N SER A 102 0.42 -3.34 17.69
CA SER A 102 0.06 -1.95 17.49
C SER A 102 0.05 -1.50 16.03
N GLU A 103 0.73 -2.21 15.13
CA GLU A 103 0.73 -1.93 13.67
C GLU A 103 -0.34 -2.73 12.91
N TRP A 104 -0.87 -3.80 13.50
CA TRP A 104 -1.84 -4.67 12.84
C TRP A 104 -3.22 -4.02 12.72
N ILE A 105 -3.86 -4.17 11.56
CA ILE A 105 -5.21 -3.64 11.28
C ILE A 105 -6.14 -4.82 10.98
N PRO A 106 -7.06 -5.19 11.89
CA PRO A 106 -7.86 -6.41 11.78
C PRO A 106 -8.68 -6.56 10.51
N ASP A 107 -9.06 -5.47 9.84
CA ASP A 107 -9.90 -5.50 8.62
C ASP A 107 -9.12 -5.17 7.32
N ALA A 108 -7.81 -4.92 7.40
CA ALA A 108 -7.02 -4.61 6.21
C ALA A 108 -6.61 -5.90 5.47
N SER A 109 -6.87 -6.00 4.17
CA SER A 109 -6.39 -7.14 3.37
C SER A 109 -4.95 -6.94 2.87
N VAL A 110 -4.55 -5.69 2.59
CA VAL A 110 -3.18 -5.34 2.16
C VAL A 110 -2.31 -5.06 3.37
N LEU A 111 -1.18 -5.78 3.47
CA LEU A 111 -0.21 -5.66 4.55
C LEU A 111 1.01 -4.82 4.18
N TYR A 112 1.33 -4.72 2.89
CA TYR A 112 2.46 -3.95 2.39
C TYR A 112 2.21 -3.45 0.97
N ILE A 113 2.69 -2.24 0.68
CA ILE A 113 2.77 -1.67 -0.66
C ILE A 113 4.24 -1.30 -0.92
N GLY A 114 4.84 -1.88 -1.95
CA GLY A 114 6.20 -1.60 -2.37
C GLY A 114 6.25 -1.05 -3.79
N LYS A 115 7.29 -0.28 -4.10
CA LYS A 115 7.58 0.16 -5.47
C LYS A 115 8.76 -0.56 -6.08
N ALA A 116 8.79 -0.61 -7.40
CA ALA A 116 9.92 -1.08 -8.18
C ALA A 116 10.27 -0.07 -9.28
N SER A 117 11.30 0.74 -9.02
CA SER A 117 11.79 1.74 -9.98
C SER A 117 12.70 1.12 -11.05
N ALA A 118 12.78 1.77 -12.22
CA ALA A 118 13.68 1.38 -13.31
C ALA A 118 15.18 1.44 -12.94
N GLY A 119 15.53 2.15 -11.87
CA GLY A 119 16.92 2.43 -11.48
C GLY A 119 17.58 3.46 -12.40
N SER A 120 18.77 3.92 -12.04
CA SER A 120 19.50 4.93 -12.83
C SER A 120 19.93 4.43 -14.22
N GLN A 121 20.06 3.10 -14.37
CA GLN A 121 20.48 2.45 -15.61
C GLN A 121 19.31 1.82 -16.39
N GLY A 122 18.06 2.01 -15.93
CA GLY A 122 16.87 1.47 -16.61
C GLY A 122 16.74 -0.07 -16.60
N ASN A 123 17.61 -0.79 -15.89
CA ASN A 123 17.69 -2.25 -15.88
C ASN A 123 17.11 -2.90 -14.61
N ARG A 124 16.34 -2.13 -13.82
CA ARG A 124 15.62 -2.61 -12.64
C ARG A 124 14.11 -2.55 -12.87
N GLY A 125 13.36 -3.22 -12.01
CA GLY A 125 11.91 -3.26 -12.06
C GLY A 125 11.34 -4.33 -11.13
N LEU A 126 10.07 -4.70 -11.34
CA LEU A 126 9.28 -5.54 -10.44
C LEU A 126 9.98 -6.84 -10.09
N ARG A 127 10.44 -7.62 -11.08
CA ARG A 127 11.14 -8.89 -10.83
C ARG A 127 12.32 -8.74 -9.89
N LYS A 128 13.17 -7.74 -10.11
CA LYS A 128 14.36 -7.54 -9.28
C LYS A 128 13.97 -7.09 -7.87
N GLN A 129 13.03 -6.17 -7.75
CA GLN A 129 12.64 -5.64 -6.45
C GLN A 129 11.91 -6.67 -5.59
N ILE A 130 11.04 -7.46 -6.20
CA ILE A 130 10.34 -8.56 -5.53
C ILE A 130 11.35 -9.64 -5.13
N GLN A 131 12.31 -9.99 -6.00
CA GLN A 131 13.38 -10.93 -5.63
C GLN A 131 14.18 -10.45 -4.41
N GLU A 132 14.53 -9.16 -4.35
CA GLU A 132 15.22 -8.58 -3.18
C GLU A 132 14.34 -8.62 -1.92
N PHE A 133 13.04 -8.36 -2.04
CA PHE A 133 12.08 -8.51 -0.94
C PHE A 133 12.05 -9.96 -0.43
N LEU A 134 11.97 -10.96 -1.32
CA LEU A 134 11.98 -12.37 -0.95
C LEU A 134 13.31 -12.81 -0.34
N ASP A 135 14.42 -12.37 -0.92
CA ASP A 135 15.76 -12.66 -0.43
C ASP A 135 15.96 -12.07 0.98
N TYR A 136 15.39 -10.90 1.25
CA TYR A 136 15.39 -10.32 2.58
C TYR A 136 14.73 -11.26 3.59
N GLY A 137 13.53 -11.78 3.29
CA GLY A 137 12.81 -12.75 4.14
C GLY A 137 13.50 -14.10 4.31
N ARG A 138 14.44 -14.44 3.41
CA ARG A 138 15.28 -15.65 3.47
C ARG A 138 16.60 -15.41 4.22
N GLY A 139 16.70 -14.32 4.98
CA GLY A 139 17.88 -14.00 5.76
C GLY A 139 19.00 -13.28 5.00
N ARG A 140 18.81 -12.90 3.72
CA ARG A 140 19.86 -12.15 3.00
C ARG A 140 19.90 -10.69 3.47
N PRO A 141 21.09 -10.12 3.71
CA PRO A 141 21.21 -8.74 4.16
C PRO A 141 20.61 -7.74 3.16
N THR A 142 19.92 -6.71 3.67
CA THR A 142 19.42 -5.59 2.87
C THR A 142 19.68 -4.26 3.57
N VAL A 143 19.89 -3.21 2.79
CA VAL A 143 19.94 -1.83 3.31
C VAL A 143 18.54 -1.27 3.58
N VAL A 144 17.53 -1.82 2.89
CA VAL A 144 16.13 -1.37 2.99
C VAL A 144 15.46 -2.02 4.19
N TRP A 145 15.01 -1.20 5.13
CA TRP A 145 14.43 -1.66 6.40
C TRP A 145 12.90 -1.80 6.37
N ASP A 146 12.28 -1.25 5.33
CA ASP A 146 10.85 -1.32 5.11
C ASP A 146 10.41 -2.77 4.85
N ALA A 147 9.13 -3.08 5.07
CA ALA A 147 8.57 -4.43 4.95
C ALA A 147 9.03 -5.48 5.98
N ARG A 148 9.99 -5.18 6.88
CA ARG A 148 10.53 -6.16 7.85
C ARG A 148 9.49 -6.82 8.74
N LEU A 149 8.35 -6.14 8.99
CA LEU A 149 7.25 -6.66 9.80
C LEU A 149 6.59 -7.88 9.14
N ILE A 150 6.58 -7.98 7.79
CA ILE A 150 6.13 -9.18 7.07
C ILE A 150 6.92 -10.40 7.54
N TRP A 151 8.22 -10.24 7.69
CA TRP A 151 9.15 -11.31 8.06
C TRP A 151 9.19 -11.59 9.57
N GLN A 152 8.21 -11.10 10.34
CA GLN A 152 7.90 -11.58 11.69
C GLN A 152 6.53 -12.26 11.78
N LEU A 153 5.84 -12.44 10.66
CA LEU A 153 4.68 -13.32 10.58
C LEU A 153 5.18 -14.75 10.42
N ARG A 154 4.66 -15.68 11.23
CA ARG A 154 4.98 -17.11 11.16
C ARG A 154 4.70 -17.67 9.78
N ASP A 155 3.55 -17.32 9.22
CA ASP A 155 3.02 -17.85 7.98
C ASP A 155 3.24 -16.86 6.81
N ALA A 156 4.35 -16.11 6.84
CA ALA A 156 4.64 -15.07 5.85
C ALA A 156 4.69 -15.60 4.40
N LEU A 157 5.00 -16.89 4.21
CA LEU A 157 5.06 -17.52 2.89
C LEU A 157 3.67 -17.77 2.27
N ASP A 158 2.63 -17.84 3.09
CA ASP A 158 1.23 -18.02 2.65
C ASP A 158 0.61 -16.68 2.17
N LEU A 159 1.31 -15.57 2.41
CA LEU A 159 0.88 -14.26 1.95
C LEU A 159 0.89 -14.20 0.42
N ILE A 160 -0.06 -13.45 -0.12
CA ILE A 160 -0.29 -13.32 -1.55
C ILE A 160 0.45 -12.09 -2.06
N ILE A 161 1.26 -12.25 -3.09
CA ILE A 161 1.87 -11.13 -3.81
C ILE A 161 1.12 -10.83 -5.10
N ALA A 162 0.93 -9.54 -5.38
CA ALA A 162 0.39 -9.04 -6.64
C ALA A 162 1.16 -7.79 -7.10
N TRP A 163 1.13 -7.50 -8.39
CA TRP A 163 1.86 -6.37 -8.97
C TRP A 163 1.11 -5.70 -10.11
N LYS A 164 1.46 -4.43 -10.35
CA LYS A 164 0.96 -3.60 -11.45
C LYS A 164 2.16 -2.93 -12.12
N GLU A 165 2.39 -3.25 -13.39
CA GLU A 165 3.39 -2.55 -14.20
C GLU A 165 2.92 -1.12 -14.47
N LEU A 166 3.86 -0.17 -14.42
CA LEU A 166 3.60 1.24 -14.64
C LEU A 166 4.77 1.86 -15.42
N PRO A 167 4.54 2.92 -16.20
CA PRO A 167 5.62 3.74 -16.71
C PRO A 167 6.54 4.22 -15.58
N ALA A 168 7.84 4.29 -15.84
CA ALA A 168 8.84 4.66 -14.82
C ALA A 168 8.55 6.03 -14.17
N SER A 169 7.97 6.97 -14.92
CA SER A 169 7.56 8.30 -14.45
C SER A 169 6.43 8.26 -13.43
N GLU A 170 5.59 7.23 -13.44
CA GLU A 170 4.37 7.15 -12.63
C GLU A 170 4.57 6.40 -11.31
N VAL A 171 5.57 5.53 -11.21
CA VAL A 171 5.79 4.65 -10.05
C VAL A 171 5.77 5.38 -8.71
N ASN A 172 6.48 6.50 -8.58
CA ASN A 172 6.54 7.25 -7.32
C ASN A 172 5.20 7.92 -6.99
N GLY A 173 4.49 8.42 -8.00
CA GLY A 173 3.16 9.02 -7.83
C GLY A 173 2.14 7.97 -7.42
N ALA A 174 2.18 6.80 -8.06
CA ALA A 174 1.33 5.67 -7.72
C ALA A 174 1.56 5.20 -6.27
N GLU A 175 2.80 4.88 -5.87
CA GLU A 175 3.11 4.46 -4.50
C GLU A 175 2.58 5.46 -3.45
N ALA A 176 2.81 6.75 -3.67
CA ALA A 176 2.28 7.79 -2.79
C ALA A 176 0.74 7.82 -2.77
N ALA A 177 0.09 7.66 -3.92
CA ALA A 177 -1.36 7.63 -4.03
C ALA A 177 -1.97 6.41 -3.31
N TYR A 178 -1.41 5.21 -3.44
CA TYR A 178 -1.91 4.04 -2.71
C TYR A 178 -1.71 4.20 -1.20
N HIS A 179 -0.59 4.76 -0.74
CA HIS A 179 -0.44 5.07 0.68
C HIS A 179 -1.46 6.09 1.18
N VAL A 180 -1.73 7.16 0.42
CA VAL A 180 -2.76 8.15 0.77
C VAL A 180 -4.16 7.51 0.81
N GLY A 181 -4.50 6.70 -0.20
CA GLY A 181 -5.77 5.97 -0.24
C GLY A 181 -5.92 5.02 0.93
N PHE A 182 -4.85 4.29 1.29
CA PHE A 182 -4.87 3.33 2.38
C PHE A 182 -5.04 4.04 3.73
N VAL A 183 -4.32 5.15 3.95
CA VAL A 183 -4.49 5.98 5.15
C VAL A 183 -5.90 6.56 5.22
N ALA A 184 -6.48 6.98 4.11
CA ALA A 184 -7.86 7.46 4.10
C ALA A 184 -8.86 6.35 4.45
N ALA A 185 -8.56 5.09 4.10
CA ALA A 185 -9.42 3.94 4.35
C ALA A 185 -9.29 3.35 5.77
N HIS A 186 -8.08 3.33 6.31
CA HIS A 186 -7.73 2.60 7.53
C HIS A 186 -7.15 3.50 8.64
N GLY A 187 -6.99 4.80 8.39
CA GLY A 187 -6.45 5.79 9.34
C GLY A 187 -4.93 5.80 9.50
N ARG A 188 -4.22 4.82 8.93
CA ARG A 188 -2.76 4.63 9.05
C ARG A 188 -2.22 3.85 7.85
N LEU A 189 -0.90 3.66 7.75
CA LEU A 189 -0.26 2.87 6.68
C LEU A 189 -0.53 1.36 6.79
N PRO A 190 -0.32 0.58 5.71
CA PRO A 190 -0.33 -0.87 5.80
C PRO A 190 0.66 -1.38 6.83
N PHE A 191 0.36 -2.52 7.44
CA PHE A 191 1.10 -3.13 8.55
C PHE A 191 2.63 -3.02 8.43
N ALA A 192 3.20 -3.27 7.26
CA ALA A 192 4.65 -3.32 7.07
C ALA A 192 5.24 -2.10 6.34
N ASN A 193 4.45 -1.04 6.11
CA ASN A 193 4.93 0.25 5.60
C ASN A 193 5.19 1.19 6.78
N LEU A 194 6.47 1.47 7.07
CA LEU A 194 6.85 2.27 8.25
C LEU A 194 6.99 3.77 7.97
N VAL A 195 7.13 4.14 6.69
CA VAL A 195 7.29 5.54 6.26
C VAL A 195 6.39 5.80 5.06
N GLN A 196 5.56 6.84 5.15
CA GLN A 196 4.68 7.22 4.06
C GLN A 196 5.48 7.81 2.89
N ALA A 197 5.30 7.23 1.71
CA ALA A 197 5.85 7.78 0.48
C ALA A 197 5.30 9.18 0.19
N ARG A 198 6.15 10.06 -0.34
CA ARG A 198 5.77 11.41 -0.76
C ARG A 198 5.86 11.49 -2.28
N ALA A 199 4.82 12.03 -2.92
CA ALA A 199 4.94 12.44 -4.31
C ALA A 199 6.05 13.50 -4.39
N LYS A 200 7.00 13.32 -5.31
CA LYS A 200 7.90 14.43 -5.65
C LYS A 200 7.05 15.48 -6.36
N LYS A 201 7.03 16.70 -5.82
CA LYS A 201 6.51 17.88 -6.52
C LYS A 201 7.32 18.15 -7.78
#